data_AF-A0A6B8JUA1-F1
#
_entry.id   AF-A0A6B8JUA1-F1
#
_cell.length_a   1.000
_cell.length_b   1.000
_cell.length_c   1.000
_cell.angle_alpha   90.00
_cell.angle_beta   90.00
_cell.angle_gamma   90.00
#
_symmetry.space_group_name_H-M   'P 1'
#
loop_
_entity.id
_entity.type
_entity.pdbx_description
1 polymer ?
#
loop_
_entity_poly.entity_id
_entity_poly.type
_entity_poly.pdbx_seq_one_letter_code
_entity_poly.pdbx_strand_id
1 'polypeptide(L)'
;MLTPPAHGCLDRGGRPVDNGWPSFNDQYGVIMHAWEGQNFTDVALLPQRRDPRRFQLGCATTNGQHLVLQWFRNMPEITQWLRRMEPQRWGLRGADLIAIKPSLEAVLTEVDVHGLSETSRQAHNAAAEPHYSLVWWGDFTTFAAGGDTWSRQFLENSGITPVSDADNQAAKELHEALRARAEAENQIWLARQASSS
;
A
#
# COMPACT_ATOMS: atom_id res chain seq x y z
N MET A 1 31.32 -6.20 47.62
CA MET A 1 30.59 -5.03 47.08
C MET A 1 29.68 -5.54 45.99
N LEU A 2 28.37 -5.35 46.19
CA LEU A 2 27.28 -6.04 45.51
C LEU A 2 26.75 -5.19 44.34
N THR A 3 26.59 -5.82 43.19
CA THR A 3 25.87 -5.33 42.00
C THR A 3 24.36 -5.26 42.30
N PRO A 4 23.63 -4.19 41.93
CA PRO A 4 22.17 -4.20 41.99
C PRO A 4 21.56 -4.97 40.81
N PRO A 5 20.47 -5.74 41.00
CA PRO A 5 19.81 -6.50 39.94
C PRO A 5 18.79 -5.66 39.15
N ALA A 6 18.59 -6.06 37.89
CA ALA A 6 17.60 -5.51 36.97
C ALA A 6 16.17 -5.89 37.40
N HIS A 7 15.29 -4.89 37.53
CA HIS A 7 13.86 -5.10 37.79
C HIS A 7 13.11 -5.29 36.47
N GLY A 8 12.74 -6.52 36.16
CA GLY A 8 11.64 -6.83 35.24
C GLY A 8 10.30 -6.65 35.93
N CYS A 9 9.36 -5.95 35.29
CA CYS A 9 8.00 -5.74 35.79
C CYS A 9 7.15 -6.99 35.48
N LEU A 10 6.76 -7.73 36.51
CA LEU A 10 5.81 -8.85 36.43
C LEU A 10 4.42 -8.36 36.83
N ASP A 11 3.37 -8.91 36.21
CA ASP A 11 1.98 -8.62 36.60
C ASP A 11 1.58 -9.37 37.90
N ARG A 12 0.39 -9.06 38.43
CA ARG A 12 -0.15 -9.67 39.67
C ARG A 12 -0.42 -11.19 39.58
N GLY A 13 -0.16 -11.83 38.44
CA GLY A 13 -0.32 -13.27 38.23
C GLY A 13 0.97 -14.04 38.01
N GLY A 14 2.14 -13.39 38.02
CA GLY A 14 3.44 -14.06 37.90
C GLY A 14 3.68 -14.75 36.56
N ARG A 15 2.97 -14.35 35.49
CA ARG A 15 3.21 -14.87 34.14
C ARG A 15 4.08 -13.90 33.33
N PRO A 16 4.97 -14.40 32.46
CA PRO A 16 5.67 -13.57 31.49
C PRO A 16 4.65 -12.85 30.61
N VAL A 17 4.83 -11.54 30.42
CA VAL A 17 3.99 -10.76 29.50
C VAL A 17 4.28 -11.27 28.09
N ASP A 18 3.30 -11.94 27.50
CA ASP A 18 3.34 -12.39 26.11
C ASP A 18 3.28 -11.12 25.23
N ASN A 19 4.26 -10.93 24.34
CA ASN A 19 4.32 -9.79 23.40
C ASN A 19 3.31 -9.96 22.24
N GLY A 20 2.08 -10.37 22.58
CA GLY A 20 0.96 -10.41 21.67
C GLY A 20 0.65 -8.99 21.21
N TRP A 21 0.91 -8.74 19.93
CA TRP A 21 0.52 -7.54 19.22
C TRP A 21 -0.89 -7.08 19.65
N PRO A 22 -1.04 -5.89 20.24
CA PRO A 22 -2.36 -5.38 20.54
C PRO A 22 -3.09 -5.04 19.23
N SER A 23 -4.32 -5.56 19.13
CA SER A 23 -5.36 -5.10 18.22
C SER A 23 -5.48 -3.58 18.29
N PHE A 24 -5.02 -2.89 17.25
CA PHE A 24 -5.14 -1.43 17.13
C PHE A 24 -6.46 -1.07 16.44
N ASN A 25 -7.36 -0.48 17.24
CA ASN A 25 -8.50 0.36 16.84
C ASN A 25 -9.57 -0.25 15.93
N ASP A 26 -10.61 -0.83 16.56
CA ASP A 26 -11.89 -1.09 15.90
C ASP A 26 -13.08 -0.37 16.55
N GLN A 27 -12.87 0.66 17.40
CA GLN A 27 -13.99 1.23 18.17
C GLN A 27 -14.17 2.76 18.27
N TYR A 28 -13.28 3.64 17.76
CA TYR A 28 -13.57 5.08 17.79
C TYR A 28 -12.99 5.86 16.60
N GLY A 29 -13.84 6.13 15.59
CA GLY A 29 -14.11 7.46 15.01
C GLY A 29 -13.00 8.46 14.63
N VAL A 30 -11.72 8.09 14.57
CA VAL A 30 -10.65 8.94 14.01
C VAL A 30 -10.01 8.17 12.87
N ILE A 31 -10.15 8.67 11.64
CA ILE A 31 -9.38 8.19 10.47
C ILE A 31 -7.94 8.69 10.65
N MET A 32 -7.24 8.15 11.64
CA MET A 32 -5.79 8.26 11.70
C MET A 32 -5.27 7.19 10.75
N HIS A 33 -4.65 7.63 9.66
CA HIS A 33 -4.11 6.69 8.69
C HIS A 33 -3.07 5.80 9.37
N ALA A 34 -3.10 4.50 9.08
CA ALA A 34 -2.25 3.52 9.75
C ALA A 34 -0.73 3.79 9.65
N TRP A 35 -0.33 4.77 8.82
CA TRP A 35 1.04 5.17 8.59
C TRP A 35 1.45 6.50 9.26
N GLU A 36 0.54 7.21 9.94
CA GLU A 36 0.91 8.46 10.63
C GLU A 36 1.83 8.16 11.83
N GLY A 37 3.01 8.78 11.85
CA GLY A 37 4.00 8.65 12.92
C GLY A 37 4.91 7.42 12.86
N GLN A 38 4.80 6.57 11.83
CA GLN A 38 5.64 5.38 11.64
C GLN A 38 6.73 5.61 10.59
N ASN A 39 7.80 4.81 10.62
CA ASN A 39 8.83 4.86 9.59
C ASN A 39 8.26 4.38 8.24
N PHE A 40 8.63 5.06 7.15
CA PHE A 40 8.20 4.72 5.79
C PHE A 40 8.44 3.23 5.47
N THR A 41 9.59 2.68 5.88
CA THR A 41 9.94 1.27 5.63
C THR A 41 8.96 0.30 6.26
N ASP A 42 8.37 0.66 7.41
CA ASP A 42 7.48 -0.22 8.17
C ASP A 42 6.07 -0.20 7.58
N VAL A 43 5.68 0.92 6.98
CA VAL A 43 4.32 1.16 6.47
C VAL A 43 4.18 0.92 4.98
N ALA A 44 5.27 0.97 4.22
CA ALA A 44 5.27 0.86 2.77
C ALA A 44 4.72 -0.48 2.24
N LEU A 45 4.71 -1.53 3.05
CA LEU A 45 4.13 -2.83 2.68
C LEU A 45 2.68 -3.00 3.12
N LEU A 46 2.18 -2.15 4.02
CA LEU A 46 0.84 -2.32 4.58
C LEU A 46 -0.23 -2.29 3.48
N PRO A 47 -0.25 -1.33 2.53
CA PRO A 47 -1.25 -1.33 1.47
C PRO A 47 -1.17 -2.57 0.55
N GLN A 48 0.01 -3.14 0.36
CA GLN A 48 0.21 -4.31 -0.52
C GLN A 48 -0.27 -5.62 0.14
N ARG A 49 -0.16 -5.71 1.48
CA ARG A 49 -0.54 -6.90 2.26
C ARG A 49 -2.01 -6.94 2.66
N ARG A 50 -2.76 -5.86 2.46
CA ARG A 50 -4.17 -5.79 2.83
C ARG A 50 -5.02 -6.76 2.02
N ASP A 51 -6.08 -7.23 2.66
CA ASP A 51 -7.10 -8.05 2.03
C ASP A 51 -8.00 -7.16 1.15
N PRO A 52 -7.89 -7.25 -0.19
CA PRO A 52 -8.63 -6.36 -1.08
C PRO A 52 -10.14 -6.58 -1.02
N ARG A 53 -10.61 -7.68 -0.43
CA ARG A 53 -12.04 -7.89 -0.14
C ARG A 53 -12.58 -6.89 0.88
N ARG A 54 -11.72 -6.40 1.79
CA ARG A 54 -12.04 -5.36 2.79
C ARG A 54 -11.52 -3.98 2.40
N PHE A 55 -10.58 -3.92 1.46
CA PHE A 55 -9.92 -2.72 0.97
C PHE A 55 -10.07 -2.67 -0.55
N GLN A 56 -11.28 -2.33 -0.99
CA GLN A 56 -11.72 -2.56 -2.36
C GLN A 56 -11.15 -1.60 -3.40
N LEU A 57 -10.52 -0.49 -3.01
CA LEU A 57 -9.88 0.43 -3.97
C LEU A 57 -8.41 0.10 -4.11
N GLY A 58 -7.93 -0.05 -5.34
CA GLY A 58 -6.55 -0.39 -5.63
C GLY A 58 -5.87 0.61 -6.54
N CYS A 59 -4.55 0.64 -6.48
CA CYS A 59 -3.73 1.22 -7.53
C CYS A 59 -2.41 0.49 -7.74
N ALA A 60 -1.88 0.61 -8.96
CA ALA A 60 -0.57 0.09 -9.32
C ALA A 60 0.34 1.21 -9.82
N THR A 61 1.52 1.30 -9.22
CA THR A 61 2.54 2.29 -9.56
C THR A 61 3.84 1.62 -10.03
N THR A 62 4.60 2.30 -10.88
CA THR A 62 5.86 1.78 -11.42
C THR A 62 6.84 2.88 -11.81
N ASN A 63 8.13 2.60 -11.67
CA ASN A 63 9.23 3.37 -12.26
C ASN A 63 9.78 2.73 -13.55
N GLY A 64 9.03 1.81 -14.17
CA GLY A 64 9.43 1.03 -15.34
C GLY A 64 10.24 -0.22 -15.04
N GLN A 65 10.80 -0.36 -13.84
CA GLN A 65 11.55 -1.56 -13.41
C GLN A 65 10.83 -2.36 -12.32
N HIS A 66 10.11 -1.67 -11.45
CA HIS A 66 9.40 -2.24 -10.31
C HIS A 66 7.95 -1.83 -10.37
N LEU A 67 7.04 -2.76 -10.13
CA LEU A 67 5.61 -2.53 -10.11
C LEU A 67 5.07 -2.83 -8.71
N VAL A 68 4.22 -1.95 -8.18
CA VAL A 68 3.71 -2.03 -6.82
C VAL A 68 2.19 -1.90 -6.84
N LEU A 69 1.48 -2.97 -6.48
CA LEU A 69 0.02 -3.00 -6.37
C LEU A 69 -0.41 -2.84 -4.91
N GLN A 70 -1.30 -1.89 -4.65
CA GLN A 70 -1.67 -1.43 -3.30
C GLN A 70 -3.19 -1.34 -3.15
N TRP A 71 -3.69 -1.62 -1.94
CA TRP A 71 -5.12 -1.66 -1.62
C TRP A 71 -5.50 -0.73 -0.46
N PHE A 72 -6.63 -0.05 -0.64
CA PHE A 72 -7.14 1.04 0.19
C PHE A 72 -8.64 0.87 0.46
N ARG A 73 -9.08 1.38 1.59
CA ARG A 73 -10.44 1.25 2.11
C ARG A 73 -11.40 2.18 1.38
N ASN A 74 -10.96 3.39 1.05
CA ASN A 74 -11.79 4.44 0.49
C ASN A 74 -10.95 5.49 -0.26
N MET A 75 -11.63 6.39 -0.98
CA MET A 75 -11.01 7.41 -1.80
C MET A 75 -10.05 8.33 -1.01
N PRO A 76 -10.44 8.86 0.18
CA PRO A 76 -9.53 9.70 0.98
C PRO A 76 -8.25 8.98 1.41
N GLU A 77 -8.27 7.66 1.56
CA GLU A 77 -7.09 6.89 1.93
C GLU A 77 -6.10 6.79 0.75
N ILE A 78 -6.57 6.44 -0.45
CA ILE A 78 -5.70 6.34 -1.64
C ILE A 78 -5.14 7.71 -2.04
N THR A 79 -5.94 8.78 -2.03
CA THR A 79 -5.45 10.15 -2.31
C THR A 79 -4.46 10.60 -1.23
N GLN A 80 -4.77 10.30 0.04
CA GLN A 80 -3.89 10.37 1.20
C GLN A 80 -2.49 9.83 0.93
N TRP A 81 -2.49 8.56 0.51
CA TRP A 81 -1.31 7.77 0.24
C TRP A 81 -0.51 8.31 -0.95
N LEU A 82 -1.17 8.53 -2.10
CA LEU A 82 -0.55 9.02 -3.33
C LEU A 82 0.10 10.40 -3.15
N ARG A 83 -0.45 11.26 -2.28
CA ARG A 83 0.16 12.56 -2.00
C ARG A 83 1.37 12.49 -1.07
N ARG A 84 1.31 11.65 -0.03
CA ARG A 84 2.26 11.70 1.10
C ARG A 84 3.32 10.63 1.04
N MET A 85 2.92 9.39 0.72
CA MET A 85 3.75 8.21 0.90
C MET A 85 4.33 7.74 -0.43
N GLU A 86 3.53 7.78 -1.50
CA GLU A 86 3.96 7.25 -2.78
C GLU A 86 5.19 7.96 -3.38
N PRO A 87 5.30 9.30 -3.38
CA PRO A 87 6.51 9.97 -3.85
C PRO A 87 7.74 9.57 -3.02
N GLN A 88 7.55 9.35 -1.71
CA GLN A 88 8.64 8.89 -0.86
C GLN A 88 9.06 7.44 -1.17
N ARG A 89 8.13 6.57 -1.59
CA ARG A 89 8.47 5.23 -2.09
C ARG A 89 9.48 5.30 -3.22
N TRP A 90 9.25 6.23 -4.15
CA TRP A 90 10.04 6.39 -5.37
C TRP A 90 11.23 7.35 -5.21
N GLY A 91 11.66 7.57 -3.97
CA GLY A 91 12.92 8.25 -3.67
C GLY A 91 12.84 9.78 -3.53
N LEU A 92 11.68 10.42 -3.72
CA LEU A 92 11.57 11.87 -3.52
C LEU A 92 11.72 12.22 -2.04
N ARG A 93 12.61 13.17 -1.74
CA ARG A 93 12.89 13.66 -0.39
C ARG A 93 13.11 15.17 -0.42
N GLY A 94 13.07 15.82 0.74
CA GLY A 94 13.48 17.22 0.90
C GLY A 94 12.77 18.18 -0.07
N ALA A 95 13.56 18.95 -0.80
CA ALA A 95 13.07 19.97 -1.73
C ALA A 95 12.21 19.40 -2.86
N ASP A 96 12.58 18.25 -3.44
CA ASP A 96 11.83 17.63 -4.54
C ASP A 96 10.43 17.21 -4.08
N LEU A 97 10.36 16.64 -2.87
CA LEU A 97 9.08 16.27 -2.26
C LEU A 97 8.23 17.52 -1.92
N ILE A 98 8.84 18.65 -1.58
CA ILE A 98 8.11 19.91 -1.35
C ILE A 98 7.59 20.47 -2.68
N ALA A 99 8.39 20.41 -3.74
CA ALA A 99 8.06 20.96 -5.05
C ALA A 99 6.89 20.23 -5.72
N ILE A 100 6.83 18.90 -5.61
CA ILE A 100 5.79 18.09 -6.27
C ILE A 100 4.42 18.14 -5.57
N LYS A 101 4.41 18.39 -4.25
CA LYS A 101 3.21 18.28 -3.41
C LYS A 101 2.02 19.14 -3.88
N PRO A 102 2.20 20.44 -4.22
CA PRO A 102 1.09 21.27 -4.70
C PRO A 102 0.46 20.71 -5.99
N SER A 103 1.27 20.20 -6.92
CA SER A 103 0.78 19.62 -8.17
C SER A 103 -0.02 18.34 -7.93
N LEU A 104 0.48 17.45 -7.06
CA LEU A 104 -0.27 16.25 -6.68
C LEU A 104 -1.55 16.60 -5.92
N GLU A 105 -1.52 17.60 -5.04
CA GLU A 105 -2.69 18.03 -4.29
C GLU A 105 -3.82 18.56 -5.17
N ALA A 106 -3.49 19.36 -6.19
CA ALA A 106 -4.49 19.84 -7.14
C ALA A 106 -5.20 18.67 -7.84
N VAL A 107 -4.43 17.70 -8.37
CA VAL A 107 -4.99 16.53 -9.05
C VAL A 107 -5.80 15.64 -8.10
N LEU A 108 -5.27 15.36 -6.92
CA LEU A 108 -5.90 14.43 -5.97
C LEU A 108 -7.14 15.02 -5.30
N THR A 109 -7.24 16.35 -5.24
CA THR A 109 -8.48 17.04 -4.81
C THR A 109 -9.61 16.76 -5.81
N GLU A 110 -9.34 16.77 -7.11
CA GLU A 110 -10.33 16.40 -8.12
C GLU A 110 -10.76 14.94 -7.98
N VAL A 111 -9.82 14.04 -7.64
CA VAL A 111 -10.10 12.62 -7.41
C VAL A 111 -11.01 12.43 -6.19
N ASP A 112 -10.79 13.18 -5.10
CA ASP A 112 -11.66 13.10 -3.92
C ASP A 112 -13.10 13.55 -4.23
N VAL A 113 -13.28 14.49 -5.18
CA VAL A 113 -14.61 15.04 -5.55
C VAL A 113 -15.30 14.19 -6.63
N HIS A 114 -14.56 13.76 -7.64
CA HIS A 114 -15.11 13.15 -8.86
C HIS A 114 -14.82 11.64 -9.00
N GLY A 115 -13.97 11.09 -8.14
CA GLY A 115 -13.54 9.70 -8.19
C GLY A 115 -12.40 9.44 -9.16
N LEU A 116 -12.10 8.15 -9.38
CA LEU A 116 -11.01 7.70 -10.25
C LEU A 116 -11.41 7.92 -11.72
N SER A 117 -10.55 8.60 -12.49
CA SER A 117 -10.78 8.86 -13.92
C SER A 117 -9.50 8.75 -14.73
N GLU A 118 -9.57 8.42 -16.01
CA GLU A 118 -8.36 8.35 -16.82
C GLU A 118 -7.65 9.72 -16.92
N THR A 119 -8.40 10.81 -16.98
CA THR A 119 -7.87 12.19 -16.98
C THR A 119 -7.06 12.48 -15.72
N SER A 120 -7.59 12.18 -14.54
CA SER A 120 -6.88 12.41 -13.28
C SER A 120 -5.64 11.50 -13.15
N ARG A 121 -5.66 10.29 -13.74
CA ARG A 121 -4.50 9.39 -13.77
C ARG A 121 -3.37 9.98 -14.60
N GLN A 122 -3.70 10.52 -15.76
CA GLN A 122 -2.73 11.18 -16.65
C GLN A 122 -2.16 12.45 -16.03
N ALA A 123 -3.00 13.27 -15.41
CA ALA A 123 -2.56 14.48 -14.69
C ALA A 123 -1.64 14.13 -13.51
N HIS A 124 -1.96 13.07 -12.77
CA HIS A 124 -1.10 12.56 -11.71
C HIS A 124 0.27 12.13 -12.26
N ASN A 125 0.30 11.41 -13.39
CA ASN A 125 1.55 10.98 -14.01
C ASN A 125 2.40 12.16 -14.49
N ALA A 126 1.78 13.16 -15.11
CA ALA A 126 2.49 14.38 -15.50
C ALA A 126 3.13 15.10 -14.30
N ALA A 127 2.48 15.07 -13.13
CA ALA A 127 3.05 15.62 -11.90
C ALA A 127 4.15 14.73 -11.28
N ALA A 128 4.06 13.41 -11.46
CA ALA A 128 4.97 12.43 -10.87
C ALA A 128 6.22 12.13 -11.72
N GLU A 129 6.21 12.51 -13.00
CA GLU A 129 7.36 12.37 -13.88
C GLU A 129 8.59 13.16 -13.38
N PRO A 130 9.82 12.64 -13.58
CA PRO A 130 10.17 11.35 -14.20
C PRO A 130 10.22 10.18 -13.19
N HIS A 131 9.72 10.37 -11.97
CA HIS A 131 10.06 9.49 -10.86
C HIS A 131 9.28 8.17 -10.86
N TYR A 132 7.98 8.25 -11.14
CA TYR A 132 7.10 7.08 -11.23
C TYR A 132 5.82 7.42 -12.00
N SER A 133 5.06 6.38 -12.31
CA SER A 133 3.77 6.46 -12.97
C SER A 133 2.75 5.56 -12.28
N LEU A 134 1.51 6.02 -12.24
CA LEU A 134 0.32 5.29 -11.87
C LEU A 134 -0.23 4.61 -13.14
N VAL A 135 -0.04 3.30 -13.26
CA VAL A 135 -0.40 2.52 -14.46
C VAL A 135 -1.80 1.92 -14.39
N TRP A 136 -2.36 1.80 -13.20
CA TRP A 136 -3.72 1.34 -12.99
C TRP A 136 -4.28 1.85 -11.66
N TRP A 137 -5.60 2.04 -11.62
CA TRP A 137 -6.38 2.20 -10.40
C TRP A 137 -7.82 1.77 -10.65
N GLY A 138 -8.50 1.29 -9.63
CA GLY A 138 -9.85 0.75 -9.79
C GLY A 138 -10.33 0.02 -8.56
N ASP A 139 -11.44 -0.68 -8.69
CA ASP A 139 -11.97 -1.53 -7.63
C ASP A 139 -11.48 -2.99 -7.74
N PHE A 140 -11.49 -3.71 -6.62
CA PHE A 140 -11.04 -5.10 -6.54
C PHE A 140 -11.91 -6.03 -7.38
N THR A 141 -13.23 -5.80 -7.47
CA THR A 141 -14.12 -6.66 -8.26
C THR A 141 -13.75 -6.61 -9.74
N THR A 142 -13.58 -5.42 -10.29
CA THR A 142 -13.13 -5.22 -11.68
C THR A 142 -11.75 -5.83 -11.91
N PHE A 143 -10.82 -5.63 -10.97
CA PHE A 143 -9.47 -6.21 -11.04
C PHE A 143 -9.51 -7.74 -11.05
N ALA A 144 -10.18 -8.34 -10.07
CA ALA A 144 -10.26 -9.78 -9.85
C ALA A 144 -10.84 -10.52 -11.05
N ALA A 145 -11.83 -9.91 -11.71
CA ALA A 145 -12.45 -10.46 -12.91
C ALA A 145 -11.61 -10.26 -14.19
N GLY A 146 -10.50 -9.51 -14.15
CA GLY A 146 -9.79 -9.10 -15.37
C GLY A 146 -10.65 -8.22 -16.27
N GLY A 147 -11.49 -7.37 -15.66
CA GLY A 147 -12.52 -6.57 -16.33
C GLY A 147 -11.96 -5.48 -17.24
N ASP A 148 -10.73 -5.05 -17.00
CA ASP A 148 -10.00 -4.11 -17.86
C ASP A 148 -8.72 -4.75 -18.43
N THR A 149 -8.16 -4.09 -19.46
CA THR A 149 -6.98 -4.56 -20.18
C THR A 149 -5.76 -4.76 -19.28
N TRP A 150 -5.52 -3.83 -18.34
CA TRP A 150 -4.35 -3.88 -17.47
C TRP A 150 -4.51 -5.02 -16.45
N SER A 151 -5.68 -5.13 -15.81
CA SER A 151 -5.98 -6.17 -14.84
C SER A 151 -5.84 -7.56 -15.45
N ARG A 152 -6.36 -7.76 -16.68
CA ARG A 152 -6.21 -9.02 -17.42
C ARG A 152 -4.74 -9.36 -17.67
N GLN A 153 -3.98 -8.42 -18.22
CA GLN A 153 -2.56 -8.62 -18.51
C GLN A 153 -1.76 -8.90 -17.23
N PHE A 154 -2.06 -8.19 -16.14
CA PHE A 154 -1.40 -8.40 -14.86
C PHE A 154 -1.65 -9.82 -14.33
N LEU A 155 -2.91 -10.27 -14.33
CA LEU A 155 -3.29 -11.60 -13.87
C LEU A 155 -2.64 -12.70 -14.73
N GLU A 156 -2.71 -12.58 -16.06
CA GLU A 156 -2.08 -13.49 -17.01
C GLU A 156 -0.57 -13.59 -16.80
N ASN A 157 0.13 -12.45 -16.74
CA ASN A 157 1.59 -12.40 -16.53
C ASN A 157 2.02 -12.92 -15.15
N SER A 158 1.13 -12.85 -14.16
CA SER A 158 1.38 -13.36 -12.81
C SER A 158 0.99 -14.83 -12.64
N GLY A 159 0.41 -15.48 -13.67
CA GLY A 159 -0.10 -16.84 -13.57
C GLY A 159 -1.27 -16.97 -12.59
N ILE A 160 -2.04 -15.89 -12.39
CA ILE A 160 -3.17 -15.83 -11.47
C ILE A 160 -4.46 -15.94 -12.27
N THR A 161 -5.31 -16.90 -11.91
CA THR A 161 -6.61 -17.10 -12.57
C THR A 161 -7.59 -15.99 -12.17
N PRO A 162 -8.26 -15.32 -13.12
CA PRO A 162 -9.34 -14.39 -12.82
C PRO A 162 -10.49 -15.08 -12.06
N VAL A 163 -11.12 -14.35 -11.15
CA VAL A 163 -12.19 -14.88 -10.30
C VAL A 163 -13.43 -13.99 -10.40
N SER A 164 -14.60 -14.62 -10.28
CA SER A 164 -15.87 -13.92 -10.13
C SER A 164 -16.04 -13.42 -8.70
N ASP A 165 -16.66 -12.26 -8.53
CA ASP A 165 -16.94 -11.64 -7.22
C ASP A 165 -17.90 -12.47 -6.34
N ALA A 166 -18.73 -13.31 -6.96
CA ALA A 166 -19.63 -14.21 -6.25
C ALA A 166 -18.93 -15.37 -5.52
N ASP A 167 -17.65 -15.64 -5.82
CA ASP A 167 -16.89 -16.73 -5.21
C ASP A 167 -15.92 -16.20 -4.13
N ASN A 168 -16.40 -16.19 -2.89
CA ASN A 168 -15.62 -15.76 -1.72
C ASN A 168 -14.34 -16.57 -1.48
N GLN A 169 -14.33 -17.86 -1.87
CA GLN A 169 -13.18 -18.72 -1.67
C GLN A 169 -12.12 -18.44 -2.74
N ALA A 170 -12.52 -18.33 -4.02
CA ALA A 170 -11.63 -17.94 -5.09
C ALA A 170 -11.05 -16.52 -4.87
N ALA A 171 -11.86 -15.58 -4.38
CA ALA A 171 -11.39 -14.23 -4.01
C ALA A 171 -10.36 -14.25 -2.88
N LYS A 172 -10.49 -15.18 -1.92
CA LYS A 172 -9.49 -15.38 -0.85
C LYS A 172 -8.18 -15.92 -1.40
N GLU A 173 -8.24 -16.93 -2.28
CA GLU A 173 -7.06 -17.51 -2.91
C GLU A 173 -6.32 -16.51 -3.78
N LEU A 174 -7.06 -15.68 -4.53
CA LEU A 174 -6.52 -14.55 -5.27
C LEU A 174 -5.76 -13.58 -4.34
N HIS A 175 -6.36 -13.19 -3.21
CA HIS A 175 -5.69 -12.32 -2.24
C HIS A 175 -4.36 -12.90 -1.75
N GLU A 176 -4.34 -14.18 -1.34
CA GLU A 176 -3.13 -14.83 -0.86
C GLU A 176 -2.04 -14.89 -1.96
N ALA A 177 -2.43 -15.13 -3.22
CA ALA A 177 -1.51 -15.09 -4.35
C ALA A 177 -0.90 -13.69 -4.57
N LEU A 178 -1.72 -12.63 -4.51
CA LEU A 178 -1.25 -11.24 -4.62
C LEU A 178 -0.30 -10.87 -3.48
N ARG A 179 -0.61 -11.31 -2.25
CA ARG A 179 0.23 -11.07 -1.08
C ARG A 179 1.58 -11.77 -1.21
N ALA A 180 1.59 -13.04 -1.59
CA ALA A 180 2.81 -13.81 -1.79
C ALA A 180 3.70 -13.16 -2.86
N ARG A 181 3.10 -12.68 -3.96
CA ARG A 181 3.79 -11.93 -5.01
C ARG A 181 4.42 -10.64 -4.48
N ALA A 182 3.66 -9.83 -3.74
CA ALA A 182 4.16 -8.57 -3.16
C ALA A 182 5.34 -8.81 -2.19
N GLU A 183 5.27 -9.88 -1.39
CA GLU A 183 6.36 -10.26 -0.49
C GLU A 183 7.62 -10.68 -1.26
N ALA A 184 7.48 -11.48 -2.32
CA ALA A 184 8.59 -11.88 -3.18
C ALA A 184 9.25 -10.68 -3.89
N GLU A 185 8.47 -9.77 -4.46
CA GLU A 185 8.98 -8.57 -5.12
C GLU A 185 9.70 -7.63 -4.16
N ASN A 186 9.16 -7.46 -2.95
CA ASN A 186 9.81 -6.63 -1.94
C ASN A 186 11.18 -7.20 -1.53
N GLN A 187 11.31 -8.53 -1.39
CA GLN A 187 12.61 -9.15 -1.11
C GLN A 187 13.62 -8.89 -2.24
N ILE A 188 13.18 -9.00 -3.50
CA ILE A 188 14.03 -8.70 -4.67
C ILE A 188 14.46 -7.23 -4.67
N TRP A 189 13.53 -6.31 -4.38
CA TRP A 189 13.81 -4.87 -4.34
C TRP A 189 14.82 -4.52 -3.23
N LEU A 190 14.63 -5.04 -2.01
CA LEU A 190 15.56 -4.83 -0.90
C LEU A 190 16.96 -5.40 -1.22
N ALA A 191 17.04 -6.58 -1.84
CA ALA A 191 18.31 -7.16 -2.27
C ALA A 191 19.06 -6.28 -3.29
N ARG A 192 18.34 -5.65 -4.23
CA ARG A 192 18.92 -4.71 -5.21
C ARG A 192 19.42 -3.43 -4.55
N GLN A 193 18.69 -2.89 -3.57
CA GLN A 193 19.13 -1.71 -2.82
C GLN A 193 20.39 -1.99 -2.02
N ALA A 194 20.46 -3.13 -1.34
CA ALA A 194 21.63 -3.54 -0.58
C ALA A 194 22.87 -3.75 -1.46
N SER A 195 22.69 -4.14 -2.73
CA SER A 195 23.79 -4.33 -3.69
C SER A 195 24.30 -3.04 -4.33
N SER A 196 23.58 -1.92 -4.15
CA SER A 196 23.90 -0.62 -4.75
C SER A 196 24.53 0.36 -3.75
N SER A 197 24.77 -0.09 -2.50
CA SER A 197 25.41 0.67 -1.42
C SER A 197 26.80 0.10 -1.13
#